data_AF-N1WMI2-F1
#
_entry.id   AF-N1WMI2-F1
#
_cell.length_a   1.000
_cell.length_b   1.000
_cell.length_c   1.000
_cell.angle_alpha   90.00
_cell.angle_beta   90.00
_cell.angle_gamma   90.00
#
_symmetry.space_group_name_H-M   'P 1'
#
loop_
_entity.id
_entity.type
_entity.pdbx_description
1 polymer ?
#
loop_
_entity_poly.entity_id
_entity_poly.type
_entity_poly.pdbx_seq_one_letter_code
_entity_poly.pdbx_strand_id
1 'polypeptide(L)'
;MGHWSSGEWILSVVFTVVLGLLVYLDLFVLNKRAHKIPLRESVYWSLFWFSLAISFSILIYVMDQSPTDPARGQTKALEFITGYLLEYSLSVDNLFVFIMIFQKFRITPQYQPLILKWGIIGALIFRAIMIFVGAGLISQFNWILYLFGILLLYTAVKMFTHSEEEDFHPESSPVIKFVKKILPLSQIQHPEKFLVKEHGKYLFTSTFITLLIVEFSDILFALDSIPAIFSITTDAFIVYTSNIFAILGLRSLYFMLSGVMELFIFLKRGVAVLLAFVGVKLLLPLFSPYVFGREVHISILISLGMIVGTLTLSILASIPHYLKTKNEP
;
A
#
# COMPACT_ATOMS: atom_id res chain seq x y z
N MET A 1 25.18 12.48 4.86
CA MET A 1 25.27 11.32 3.96
C MET A 1 25.90 10.19 4.76
N GLY A 2 25.11 9.21 5.19
CA GLY A 2 25.62 8.09 5.99
C GLY A 2 26.56 7.21 5.17
N HIS A 3 27.71 6.85 5.74
CA HIS A 3 28.59 5.84 5.15
C HIS A 3 27.87 4.49 5.21
N TRP A 4 27.28 4.10 4.09
CA TRP A 4 26.77 2.75 3.86
C TRP A 4 27.92 1.76 4.06
N SER A 5 27.76 0.77 4.92
CA SER A 5 28.77 -0.29 5.02
C SER A 5 28.85 -1.07 3.70
N SER A 6 29.99 -1.70 3.42
CA SER A 6 30.17 -2.52 2.20
C SER A 6 29.07 -3.60 2.07
N GLY A 7 28.55 -4.10 3.19
CA GLY A 7 27.43 -5.05 3.23
C GLY A 7 26.09 -4.43 2.84
N GLU A 8 25.79 -3.20 3.30
CA GLU A 8 24.55 -2.48 2.94
C GLU A 8 24.53 -2.08 1.46
N TRP A 9 25.70 -1.76 0.88
CA TRP A 9 25.84 -1.52 -0.56
C TRP A 9 25.59 -2.78 -1.39
N ILE A 10 26.17 -3.92 -0.98
CA ILE A 10 25.97 -5.20 -1.67
C ILE A 10 24.50 -5.64 -1.57
N LEU A 11 23.88 -5.54 -0.38
CA LEU A 11 22.46 -5.78 -0.17
C LEU A 11 21.59 -4.89 -1.06
N SER A 12 21.90 -3.60 -1.16
CA SER A 12 21.14 -2.66 -1.99
C SER A 12 21.26 -2.96 -3.48
N VAL A 13 22.45 -3.33 -3.96
CA VAL A 13 22.68 -3.71 -5.36
C VAL A 13 22.00 -5.03 -5.69
N VAL A 14 22.19 -6.06 -4.86
CA VAL A 14 21.54 -7.37 -5.02
C VAL A 14 20.02 -7.23 -4.96
N PHE A 15 19.51 -6.47 -3.98
CA PHE A 15 18.09 -6.17 -3.88
C PHE A 15 17.58 -5.46 -5.13
N THR A 16 18.23 -4.39 -5.59
CA THR A 16 17.77 -3.62 -6.75
C THR A 16 17.76 -4.47 -8.03
N VAL A 17 18.77 -5.32 -8.23
CA VAL A 17 18.85 -6.21 -9.39
C VAL A 17 17.81 -7.32 -9.31
N VAL A 18 17.69 -7.99 -8.16
CA VAL A 18 16.72 -9.08 -7.96
C VAL A 18 15.29 -8.55 -8.00
N LEU A 19 15.02 -7.42 -7.36
CA LEU A 19 13.74 -6.73 -7.41
C LEU A 19 13.41 -6.28 -8.84
N GLY A 20 14.35 -5.64 -9.53
CA GLY A 20 14.17 -5.23 -10.93
C GLY A 20 13.86 -6.41 -11.83
N LEU A 21 14.51 -7.56 -11.61
CA LEU A 21 14.23 -8.81 -12.31
C LEU A 21 12.83 -9.35 -11.95
N LEU A 22 12.45 -9.37 -10.67
CA LEU A 22 11.15 -9.87 -10.21
C LEU A 22 10.00 -9.02 -10.75
N VAL A 23 10.13 -7.69 -10.68
CA VAL A 23 9.21 -6.72 -11.27
C VAL A 23 9.11 -6.94 -12.78
N TYR A 24 10.25 -7.11 -13.45
CA TYR A 24 10.28 -7.37 -14.87
C TYR A 24 9.58 -8.69 -15.24
N LEU A 25 9.87 -9.77 -14.50
CA LEU A 25 9.26 -11.07 -14.72
C LEU A 25 7.75 -11.04 -14.46
N ASP A 26 7.30 -10.41 -13.38
CA ASP A 26 5.88 -10.31 -13.06
C ASP A 26 5.11 -9.48 -14.10
N LEU A 27 5.61 -8.29 -14.41
CA LEU A 27 4.89 -7.33 -15.26
C LEU A 27 4.99 -7.68 -16.75
N PHE A 28 6.11 -8.26 -17.19
CA PHE A 28 6.40 -8.44 -18.61
C PHE A 28 6.50 -9.88 -19.06
N VAL A 29 6.70 -10.87 -18.17
CA VAL A 29 6.86 -12.28 -18.59
C VAL A 29 5.63 -13.10 -18.21
N LEU A 30 5.23 -13.07 -16.94
CA LEU A 30 4.16 -13.92 -16.40
C LEU A 30 2.78 -13.45 -16.88
N ASN A 31 2.53 -12.14 -16.88
CA ASN A 31 1.19 -11.59 -17.15
C ASN A 31 1.10 -10.79 -18.46
N LYS A 32 1.62 -11.36 -19.55
CA LYS A 32 1.56 -10.73 -20.89
C LYS A 32 0.16 -10.61 -21.48
N ARG A 33 -0.81 -11.43 -21.07
CA ARG A 33 -2.15 -11.49 -21.68
C ARG A 33 -3.24 -11.08 -20.70
N ALA A 34 -4.14 -10.22 -21.16
CA ALA A 34 -5.36 -9.86 -20.45
C ALA A 34 -6.26 -11.10 -20.33
N HIS A 35 -6.34 -11.67 -19.13
CA HIS A 35 -7.17 -12.82 -18.80
C HIS A 35 -7.78 -12.60 -17.41
N LYS A 36 -9.01 -13.10 -17.21
CA LYS A 36 -9.68 -13.06 -15.91
C LYS A 36 -9.00 -14.04 -14.94
N ILE A 37 -8.19 -13.52 -14.02
CA ILE A 37 -7.48 -14.34 -13.02
C ILE A 37 -8.49 -15.00 -12.08
N PRO A 38 -8.56 -16.34 -12.01
CA PRO A 38 -9.47 -17.03 -11.09
C PRO A 38 -8.99 -16.91 -9.64
N LEU A 39 -9.91 -17.01 -8.69
CA LEU A 39 -9.62 -16.89 -7.25
C LEU A 39 -8.49 -17.83 -6.80
N ARG A 40 -8.50 -19.09 -7.24
CA ARG A 40 -7.45 -20.08 -6.88
C ARG A 40 -6.05 -19.61 -7.28
N GLU A 41 -5.91 -19.11 -8.51
CA GLU A 41 -4.64 -18.60 -9.02
C GLU A 41 -4.20 -17.35 -8.24
N SER A 42 -5.14 -16.45 -7.94
CA SER A 42 -4.84 -15.25 -7.16
C SER A 42 -4.35 -15.55 -5.73
N VAL A 43 -4.83 -16.63 -5.11
CA VAL A 43 -4.36 -17.09 -3.80
C VAL A 43 -2.93 -17.62 -3.89
N TYR A 44 -2.61 -18.44 -4.90
CA TYR A 44 -1.24 -18.94 -5.10
C TYR A 44 -0.24 -17.81 -5.33
N TRP A 45 -0.60 -16.82 -6.15
CA TRP A 45 0.26 -15.65 -6.36
C TRP A 45 0.42 -14.83 -5.09
N SER A 46 -0.64 -14.64 -4.31
CA SER A 46 -0.55 -13.92 -3.03
C SER A 46 0.34 -14.65 -2.02
N LEU A 47 0.24 -15.98 -1.94
CA LEU A 47 1.12 -16.80 -1.11
C LEU A 47 2.58 -16.76 -1.58
N PHE A 48 2.81 -16.74 -2.89
CA PHE A 48 4.16 -16.60 -3.46
C PHE A 48 4.79 -15.27 -3.05
N TRP A 49 4.08 -14.14 -3.25
CA TRP A 49 4.58 -12.81 -2.86
C TRP A 49 4.81 -12.69 -1.35
N PHE A 50 3.89 -13.23 -0.56
CA PHE A 50 4.06 -13.27 0.89
C PHE A 50 5.30 -14.08 1.30
N SER A 51 5.48 -15.28 0.75
CA SER A 51 6.63 -16.15 1.03
C SER A 51 7.95 -15.50 0.62
N LEU A 52 7.94 -14.74 -0.48
CA LEU A 52 9.09 -13.99 -0.95
C LEU A 52 9.46 -12.85 0.01
N ALA A 53 8.47 -12.13 0.55
CA ALA A 53 8.70 -11.11 1.59
C ALA A 53 9.27 -11.73 2.88
N ILE A 54 8.75 -12.88 3.33
CA ILE A 54 9.31 -13.61 4.48
C ILE A 54 10.76 -14.02 4.20
N SER A 55 11.03 -14.57 3.01
CA SER A 55 12.39 -14.97 2.62
C SER A 55 13.35 -13.80 2.60
N PHE A 56 12.89 -12.62 2.17
CA PHE A 56 13.68 -11.40 2.20
C PHE A 56 13.92 -10.89 3.63
N SER A 57 12.94 -10.99 4.54
CA SER A 57 13.14 -10.70 5.98
C SER A 57 14.22 -11.60 6.60
N ILE A 58 14.21 -12.90 6.27
CA ILE A 58 15.26 -13.84 6.69
C ILE A 58 16.62 -13.45 6.09
N LEU A 59 16.65 -13.01 4.82
CA LEU A 59 17.87 -12.54 4.19
C LEU A 59 18.44 -11.31 4.89
N ILE A 60 17.61 -10.33 5.27
CA ILE A 60 18.02 -9.17 6.09
C ILE A 60 18.60 -9.65 7.43
N TYR A 61 17.92 -10.58 8.10
CA TYR A 61 18.38 -11.12 9.38
C TYR A 61 19.77 -11.74 9.30
N VAL A 62 20.07 -12.47 8.23
CA VAL A 62 21.38 -13.15 8.05
C VAL A 62 22.46 -12.19 7.55
N MET A 63 22.12 -11.26 6.65
CA MET A 63 23.10 -10.41 5.98
C MET A 63 23.49 -9.17 6.79
N ASP A 64 22.60 -8.65 7.65
CA ASP A 64 22.88 -7.47 8.48
C ASP A 64 23.31 -7.84 9.91
N GLN A 65 23.79 -9.08 10.11
CA GLN A 65 24.44 -9.46 11.36
C GLN A 65 25.77 -8.74 11.50
N SER A 66 25.93 -8.01 12.60
CA SER A 66 27.19 -7.34 12.91
C SER A 66 27.85 -8.00 14.12
N PRO A 67 29.16 -8.30 14.08
CA PRO A 67 29.89 -8.82 15.24
C PRO A 67 29.83 -7.89 16.46
N THR A 68 29.66 -6.59 16.23
CA THR A 68 29.58 -5.56 17.28
C THR A 68 28.16 -5.31 17.80
N ASP A 69 27.14 -5.74 17.05
CA ASP A 69 25.73 -5.62 17.42
C ASP A 69 24.95 -6.85 16.92
N PRO A 70 24.88 -7.92 17.72
CA PRO A 70 24.18 -9.15 17.35
C PRO A 70 22.68 -8.95 17.14
N ALA A 71 22.08 -7.90 17.73
CA ALA A 71 20.65 -7.63 17.67
C ALA A 71 20.25 -6.81 16.44
N ARG A 72 21.22 -6.22 15.72
CA ARG A 72 20.97 -5.38 14.54
C ARG A 72 20.15 -6.10 13.46
N GLY A 73 20.61 -7.29 13.04
CA GLY A 73 19.94 -8.07 12.00
C GLY A 73 18.51 -8.46 12.41
N GLN A 74 18.30 -8.81 13.68
CA GLN A 74 16.96 -9.08 14.21
C GLN A 74 16.06 -7.84 14.18
N THR A 75 16.59 -6.69 14.59
CA THR A 75 15.86 -5.42 14.62
C THR A 75 15.44 -5.02 13.22
N LYS A 76 16.36 -5.02 12.26
CA LYS A 76 16.09 -4.70 10.84
C LYS A 76 15.09 -5.68 10.21
N ALA A 77 15.22 -6.98 10.47
CA ALA A 77 14.25 -7.96 9.97
C ALA A 77 12.85 -7.75 10.55
N LEU A 78 12.75 -7.38 11.84
CA LEU A 78 11.49 -7.03 12.49
C LEU A 78 10.91 -5.71 11.97
N GLU A 79 11.74 -4.70 11.70
CA GLU A 79 11.32 -3.47 11.04
C GLU A 79 10.75 -3.74 9.65
N PHE A 80 11.43 -4.57 8.86
CA PHE A 80 10.95 -4.97 7.54
C PHE A 80 9.62 -5.72 7.60
N ILE A 81 9.49 -6.75 8.45
CA ILE A 81 8.26 -7.54 8.52
C ILE A 81 7.08 -6.70 9.04
N THR A 82 7.33 -5.87 10.05
CA THR A 82 6.32 -4.98 10.64
C THR A 82 5.88 -3.94 9.62
N GLY A 83 6.84 -3.36 8.91
CA GLY A 83 6.59 -2.41 7.85
C GLY A 83 5.85 -3.01 6.66
N TYR A 84 6.26 -4.20 6.21
CA TYR A 84 5.61 -4.94 5.14
C TYR A 84 4.16 -5.24 5.50
N LEU A 85 3.90 -5.78 6.69
CA LEU A 85 2.53 -6.08 7.13
C LEU A 85 1.68 -4.84 7.32
N LEU A 86 2.25 -3.76 7.87
CA LEU A 86 1.56 -2.47 7.99
C LEU A 86 1.14 -1.96 6.61
N GLU A 87 2.08 -1.92 5.67
CA GLU A 87 1.81 -1.44 4.32
C GLU A 87 0.83 -2.36 3.57
N TYR A 88 0.99 -3.67 3.71
CA TYR A 88 0.09 -4.66 3.11
C TYR A 88 -1.34 -4.50 3.65
N SER A 89 -1.49 -4.19 4.94
CA SER A 89 -2.79 -3.92 5.58
C SER A 89 -3.47 -2.68 4.99
N LEU A 90 -2.73 -1.57 4.94
CA LEU A 90 -3.22 -0.29 4.41
C LEU A 90 -3.53 -0.41 2.92
N SER A 91 -2.72 -1.19 2.18
CA SER A 91 -2.95 -1.46 0.76
C SER A 91 -4.28 -2.18 0.48
N VAL A 92 -4.85 -2.94 1.44
CA VAL A 92 -6.17 -3.56 1.23
C VAL A 92 -7.28 -2.51 1.21
N ASP A 93 -7.19 -1.46 2.03
CA ASP A 93 -8.15 -0.34 1.98
C ASP A 93 -8.12 0.34 0.60
N ASN A 94 -6.90 0.52 0.06
CA ASN A 94 -6.70 1.07 -1.28
C ASN A 94 -7.39 0.25 -2.38
N LEU A 95 -7.42 -1.08 -2.22
CA LEU A 95 -8.07 -1.98 -3.18
C LEU A 95 -9.58 -1.78 -3.24
N PHE A 96 -10.25 -1.44 -2.14
CA PHE A 96 -11.69 -1.13 -2.17
C PHE A 96 -11.97 0.10 -3.02
N VAL A 97 -11.12 1.13 -2.92
CA VAL A 97 -11.26 2.31 -3.77
C VAL A 97 -10.96 1.98 -5.23
N PHE A 98 -10.01 1.09 -5.53
CA PHE A 98 -9.76 0.64 -6.90
C PHE A 98 -10.98 -0.10 -7.49
N ILE A 99 -11.59 -1.00 -6.71
CA ILE A 99 -12.82 -1.70 -7.08
C ILE A 99 -13.92 -0.68 -7.39
N MET A 100 -14.12 0.28 -6.50
CA MET A 100 -15.16 1.31 -6.65
C MET A 100 -14.93 2.17 -7.90
N ILE A 101 -13.68 2.56 -8.17
CA ILE A 101 -13.28 3.27 -9.38
C ILE A 101 -13.62 2.41 -10.62
N PHE A 102 -13.22 1.14 -10.66
CA PHE A 102 -13.49 0.28 -11.82
C PHE A 102 -14.98 0.04 -12.05
N GLN A 103 -15.77 -0.12 -10.99
CA GLN A 103 -17.23 -0.21 -11.09
C GLN A 103 -17.84 1.08 -11.65
N LYS A 104 -17.41 2.24 -11.15
CA LYS A 104 -17.86 3.57 -11.61
C LYS A 104 -17.59 3.80 -13.09
N PHE A 105 -16.38 3.47 -13.55
CA PHE A 105 -15.97 3.61 -14.95
C PHE A 105 -16.40 2.43 -15.84
N ARG A 106 -17.13 1.46 -15.29
CA ARG A 106 -17.63 0.26 -15.98
C ARG A 106 -16.51 -0.52 -16.68
N ILE A 107 -15.33 -0.59 -16.06
CA ILE A 107 -14.19 -1.34 -16.59
C ILE A 107 -14.46 -2.83 -16.43
N THR A 108 -14.63 -3.54 -17.54
CA THR A 108 -14.86 -4.98 -17.51
C THR A 108 -13.64 -5.72 -16.96
N PRO A 109 -13.82 -6.87 -16.26
CA PRO A 109 -12.74 -7.58 -15.56
C PRO A 109 -11.52 -7.93 -16.43
N GLN A 110 -11.71 -8.10 -17.74
CA GLN A 110 -10.63 -8.41 -18.67
C GLN A 110 -9.62 -7.26 -18.85
N TYR A 111 -10.03 -6.01 -18.62
CA TYR A 111 -9.17 -4.83 -18.80
C TYR A 111 -8.60 -4.28 -17.48
N GLN A 112 -9.11 -4.73 -16.33
CA GLN A 112 -8.57 -4.36 -15.01
C GLN A 112 -7.08 -4.70 -14.86
N PRO A 113 -6.57 -5.88 -15.31
CA PRO A 113 -5.14 -6.18 -15.25
C PRO A 113 -4.25 -5.15 -15.97
N LEU A 114 -4.74 -4.58 -17.07
CA LEU A 114 -4.00 -3.55 -17.83
C LEU A 114 -3.82 -2.30 -16.97
N ILE A 115 -4.91 -1.81 -16.34
CA ILE A 115 -4.85 -0.63 -15.49
C ILE A 115 -4.00 -0.90 -14.26
N LEU A 116 -4.19 -2.04 -13.60
CA LEU A 116 -3.41 -2.42 -12.41
C LEU A 116 -1.91 -2.55 -12.72
N LYS A 117 -1.54 -3.09 -13.89
CA LYS A 117 -0.14 -3.19 -14.30
C LYS A 117 0.54 -1.82 -14.36
N TRP A 118 -0.08 -0.85 -15.02
CA TRP A 118 0.46 0.50 -15.12
C TRP A 118 0.35 1.25 -13.79
N GLY A 119 -0.76 1.03 -13.07
CA GLY A 119 -1.01 1.48 -11.70
C GLY A 119 0.11 1.16 -10.73
N ILE A 120 0.58 -0.09 -10.75
CA ILE A 120 1.68 -0.56 -9.90
C ILE A 120 2.99 0.14 -10.26
N ILE A 121 3.27 0.35 -11.54
CA ILE A 121 4.49 1.04 -11.97
C ILE A 121 4.49 2.49 -11.49
N GLY A 122 3.38 3.21 -11.67
CA GLY A 122 3.29 4.59 -11.21
C GLY A 122 3.32 4.70 -9.69
N ALA A 123 2.58 3.83 -8.98
CA ALA A 123 2.62 3.74 -7.51
C ALA A 123 4.05 3.53 -6.99
N LEU A 124 4.83 2.62 -7.58
CA LEU A 124 6.23 2.39 -7.20
C LEU A 124 7.09 3.66 -7.36
N ILE A 125 6.91 4.40 -8.46
CA ILE A 125 7.64 5.64 -8.73
C ILE A 125 7.24 6.73 -7.73
N PHE A 126 5.94 7.00 -7.57
CA PHE A 126 5.46 8.04 -6.68
C PHE A 126 5.81 7.74 -5.23
N ARG A 127 5.71 6.48 -4.79
CA ARG A 127 6.13 6.09 -3.45
C ARG A 127 7.62 6.21 -3.24
N ALA A 128 8.46 5.84 -4.21
CA ALA A 128 9.90 6.10 -4.11
C ALA A 128 10.16 7.59 -3.85
N ILE A 129 9.55 8.47 -4.65
CA ILE A 129 9.68 9.93 -4.50
C ILE A 129 9.23 10.35 -3.09
N MET A 130 8.03 9.98 -2.67
CA MET A 130 7.49 10.41 -1.37
C MET A 130 8.26 9.84 -0.18
N ILE A 131 8.79 8.61 -0.27
CA ILE A 131 9.62 8.00 0.77
C ILE A 131 10.95 8.74 0.89
N PHE A 132 11.63 9.02 -0.22
CA PHE A 132 12.91 9.75 -0.16
C PHE A 132 12.72 11.21 0.29
N VAL A 133 11.66 11.87 -0.16
CA VAL A 133 11.29 13.21 0.31
C VAL A 133 10.96 13.17 1.81
N GLY A 134 10.14 12.22 2.25
CA GLY A 134 9.77 12.05 3.66
C GLY A 134 10.96 11.76 4.56
N ALA A 135 11.85 10.85 4.15
CA ALA A 135 13.09 10.55 4.87
C ALA A 135 14.00 11.78 4.96
N GLY A 136 14.12 12.54 3.86
CA GLY A 136 14.85 13.80 3.82
C GLY A 136 14.27 14.84 4.79
N LEU A 137 12.94 14.99 4.82
CA LEU A 137 12.25 15.90 5.73
C LEU A 137 12.44 15.50 7.19
N ILE A 138 12.26 14.22 7.53
CA ILE A 138 12.44 13.72 8.90
C ILE A 138 13.87 13.96 9.38
N SER A 139 14.87 13.75 8.51
CA SER A 139 16.28 13.96 8.88
C SER A 139 16.62 15.40 9.26
N GLN A 140 15.85 16.38 8.78
CA GLN A 140 16.04 17.80 9.10
C GLN A 140 15.04 18.30 10.15
N PHE A 141 13.86 17.70 10.21
CA PHE A 141 12.73 18.18 10.99
C PHE A 141 12.06 17.04 11.76
N ASN A 142 12.66 16.63 12.88
CA ASN A 142 12.12 15.55 13.72
C ASN A 142 10.67 15.80 14.19
N TRP A 143 10.26 17.06 14.35
CA TRP A 143 8.89 17.42 14.73
C TRP A 143 7.83 17.02 13.69
N ILE A 144 8.24 16.75 12.45
CA ILE A 144 7.33 16.32 11.38
C ILE A 144 6.65 14.99 11.72
N LEU A 145 7.30 14.13 12.51
CA LEU A 145 6.72 12.88 13.00
C LEU A 145 5.47 13.13 13.86
N TYR A 146 5.42 14.24 14.61
CA TYR A 146 4.24 14.60 15.38
C TYR A 146 3.10 15.12 14.48
N LEU A 147 3.43 15.88 13.44
CA LEU A 147 2.45 16.30 12.44
C LEU A 147 1.82 15.09 11.74
N PHE A 148 2.66 14.11 11.36
CA PHE A 148 2.27 12.81 10.86
C PHE A 148 1.36 12.07 11.84
N GLY A 149 1.69 12.05 13.14
CA GLY A 149 0.84 11.46 14.16
C GLY A 149 -0.55 12.08 14.23
N ILE A 150 -0.65 13.42 14.18
CA ILE A 150 -1.93 14.14 14.16
C ILE A 150 -2.73 13.80 12.89
N LEU A 151 -2.07 13.77 11.73
CA LEU A 151 -2.71 13.44 10.46
C LEU A 151 -3.32 12.02 10.50
N LEU A 152 -2.60 11.03 11.03
CA LEU A 152 -3.10 9.66 11.15
C LEU A 152 -4.26 9.53 12.13
N LEU A 153 -4.24 10.27 13.24
CA LEU A 153 -5.39 10.31 14.16
C LEU A 153 -6.61 10.94 13.49
N TYR A 154 -6.41 12.02 12.73
CA TYR A 154 -7.47 12.66 11.98
C TYR A 154 -8.10 11.70 10.97
N THR A 155 -7.29 10.97 10.19
CA THR A 155 -7.80 10.01 9.20
C THR A 155 -8.49 8.82 9.86
N ALA A 156 -7.94 8.30 10.96
CA ALA A 156 -8.60 7.26 11.75
C ALA A 156 -9.98 7.68 12.27
N VAL A 157 -10.09 8.88 12.88
CA VAL A 157 -11.37 9.40 13.38
C VAL A 157 -12.36 9.63 12.23
N LYS A 158 -11.89 10.16 11.10
CA LYS A 158 -12.73 10.33 9.91
C LYS A 158 -13.30 8.98 9.45
N MET A 159 -12.48 7.94 9.39
CA MET A 159 -12.91 6.59 9.00
C MET A 159 -13.92 5.96 9.97
N PHE A 160 -13.90 6.28 11.26
CA PHE A 160 -14.89 5.80 12.23
C PHE A 160 -16.20 6.56 12.21
N THR A 161 -16.16 7.86 11.88
CA THR A 161 -17.32 8.76 11.99
C THR A 161 -18.14 8.84 10.71
N HIS A 162 -17.55 8.56 9.54
CA HIS A 162 -18.24 8.64 8.26
C HIS A 162 -18.71 7.26 7.81
N SER A 163 -20.04 7.10 7.72
CA SER A 163 -20.73 5.93 7.16
C SER A 163 -20.63 5.92 5.63
N GLU A 164 -20.58 4.72 5.04
CA GLU A 164 -20.08 4.40 3.69
C GLU A 164 -20.76 5.02 2.45
N GLU A 165 -21.70 5.96 2.59
CA GLU A 165 -22.47 6.47 1.43
C GLU A 165 -22.00 7.83 0.86
N GLU A 166 -21.20 8.63 1.57
CA GLU A 166 -20.95 10.03 1.13
C GLU A 166 -19.57 10.35 0.51
N ASP A 167 -18.54 9.52 0.68
CA ASP A 167 -17.16 10.02 0.52
C ASP A 167 -16.47 9.76 -0.84
N PHE A 168 -17.08 9.01 -1.76
CA PHE A 168 -16.49 8.83 -3.10
C PHE A 168 -17.51 9.01 -4.22
N HIS A 169 -17.74 10.27 -4.56
CA HIS A 169 -18.31 10.67 -5.84
C HIS A 169 -17.18 11.08 -6.81
N PRO A 170 -16.57 10.14 -7.57
CA PRO A 170 -15.59 10.48 -8.60
C PRO A 170 -16.08 11.62 -9.52
N GLU A 171 -17.35 11.60 -9.90
CA GLU A 171 -17.94 12.58 -10.84
C GLU A 171 -17.89 14.03 -10.37
N SER A 172 -17.92 14.29 -9.06
CA SER A 172 -17.83 15.65 -8.52
C SER A 172 -16.41 16.03 -8.09
N SER A 173 -15.49 15.05 -8.02
CA SER A 173 -14.10 15.28 -7.62
C SER A 173 -13.45 16.35 -8.50
N PRO A 174 -12.83 17.37 -7.90
CA PRO A 174 -12.09 18.41 -8.62
C PRO A 174 -11.12 17.82 -9.65
N VAL A 175 -10.56 16.66 -9.34
CA VAL A 175 -9.61 15.93 -10.19
C VAL A 175 -10.25 15.51 -11.51
N ILE A 176 -11.44 14.90 -11.50
CA ILE A 176 -12.10 14.46 -12.73
C ILE A 176 -12.55 15.66 -13.57
N LYS A 177 -13.03 16.73 -12.93
CA LYS A 177 -13.38 17.97 -13.64
C LYS A 177 -12.15 18.61 -14.28
N PHE A 178 -11.03 18.65 -13.57
CA PHE A 178 -9.76 19.17 -14.06
C PHE A 178 -9.22 18.34 -15.23
N VAL A 179 -9.20 17.01 -15.09
CA VAL A 179 -8.74 16.08 -16.13
C VAL A 179 -9.63 16.17 -17.38
N LYS A 180 -10.97 16.19 -17.22
CA LYS A 180 -11.91 16.35 -18.35
C LYS A 180 -11.79 17.72 -19.05
N LYS A 181 -11.36 18.76 -18.33
CA LYS A 181 -11.17 20.11 -18.89
C LYS A 181 -9.91 20.23 -19.72
N ILE A 182 -8.85 19.48 -19.36
CA ILE A 182 -7.53 19.59 -19.97
C ILE A 182 -7.31 18.53 -21.06
N LEU A 183 -7.81 17.31 -20.84
CA LEU A 183 -7.56 16.20 -21.74
C LEU A 183 -8.70 16.05 -22.76
N PRO A 184 -8.40 15.96 -24.06
CA PRO A 184 -9.40 15.68 -25.08
C PRO A 184 -9.82 14.20 -24.96
N LEU A 185 -11.11 13.95 -24.75
CA LEU A 185 -11.65 12.61 -24.46
C LEU A 185 -12.37 12.00 -25.64
N SER A 186 -12.14 10.69 -25.84
CA SER A 186 -12.92 9.87 -26.77
C SER A 186 -14.34 9.68 -26.23
N GLN A 187 -15.35 9.85 -27.08
CA GLN A 187 -16.73 9.50 -26.75
C GLN A 187 -17.00 8.00 -26.95
N ILE A 188 -16.17 7.34 -27.75
CA ILE A 188 -16.24 5.90 -28.00
C ILE A 188 -15.42 5.17 -26.93
N GLN A 189 -15.98 4.10 -26.36
CA GLN A 189 -15.28 3.25 -25.41
C GLN A 189 -14.26 2.38 -26.13
N HIS A 190 -12.98 2.63 -25.87
CA HIS A 190 -11.85 1.80 -26.30
C HIS A 190 -11.15 1.24 -25.06
N PRO A 191 -11.72 0.22 -24.40
CA PRO A 191 -11.26 -0.21 -23.09
C PRO A 191 -9.84 -0.82 -23.09
N GLU A 192 -9.35 -1.27 -24.25
CA GLU A 192 -8.05 -1.90 -24.46
C GLU A 192 -6.89 -0.93 -24.75
N LYS A 193 -7.19 0.36 -24.98
CA LYS A 193 -6.19 1.39 -25.30
C LYS A 193 -6.27 2.54 -24.31
N PHE A 194 -5.16 3.22 -24.08
CA PHE A 194 -5.12 4.47 -23.32
C PHE A 194 -5.31 5.71 -24.20
N LEU A 195 -4.87 5.61 -25.45
CA LEU A 195 -4.89 6.69 -26.42
C LEU A 195 -5.42 6.16 -27.75
N VAL A 196 -6.32 6.91 -28.37
CA VAL A 196 -6.87 6.60 -29.70
C VAL A 196 -6.74 7.80 -30.60
N LYS A 197 -6.67 7.55 -31.91
CA LYS A 197 -6.65 8.62 -32.92
C LYS A 197 -8.01 8.64 -33.60
N GLU A 198 -8.78 9.70 -33.35
CA GLU A 198 -10.09 9.92 -33.97
C GLU A 198 -10.06 11.26 -34.71
N HIS A 199 -10.54 11.29 -35.95
CA HIS A 199 -10.56 12.49 -36.79
C HIS A 199 -9.21 13.24 -36.85
N GLY A 200 -8.10 12.49 -36.87
CA GLY A 200 -6.74 13.06 -36.93
C GLY A 200 -6.18 13.57 -35.60
N LYS A 201 -6.98 13.61 -34.52
CA LYS A 201 -6.57 14.06 -33.19
C LYS A 201 -6.36 12.87 -32.25
N TYR A 202 -5.37 12.99 -31.35
CA TYR A 202 -5.17 12.03 -30.28
C TYR A 202 -6.14 12.35 -29.13
N LEU A 203 -6.95 11.36 -28.77
CA LEU A 203 -7.93 11.43 -27.68
C LEU A 203 -7.62 10.38 -26.64
N PHE A 204 -7.79 10.75 -25.36
CA PHE A 204 -7.64 9.83 -24.24
C PHE A 204 -8.92 9.04 -24.02
N THR A 205 -8.76 7.77 -23.65
CA THR A 205 -9.88 6.86 -23.38
C THR A 205 -10.31 6.92 -21.92
N SER A 206 -11.50 6.39 -21.61
CA SER A 206 -11.94 6.21 -20.22
C SER A 206 -10.97 5.34 -19.40
N THR A 207 -10.31 4.37 -20.02
CA THR A 207 -9.27 3.53 -19.38
C THR A 207 -8.08 4.35 -18.90
N PHE A 208 -7.65 5.35 -19.67
CA PHE A 208 -6.55 6.24 -19.24
C PHE A 208 -6.95 7.15 -18.09
N ILE A 209 -8.16 7.72 -18.15
CA ILE A 209 -8.70 8.51 -17.03
C ILE A 209 -8.78 7.65 -15.77
N THR A 210 -9.24 6.41 -15.90
CA THR A 210 -9.34 5.46 -14.79
C THR A 210 -7.96 5.19 -14.19
N LEU A 211 -6.94 4.96 -15.02
CA LEU A 211 -5.56 4.81 -14.56
C LEU A 211 -5.09 6.04 -13.77
N LEU A 212 -5.32 7.25 -14.31
CA LEU A 212 -4.91 8.50 -13.65
C LEU A 212 -5.56 8.65 -12.26
N ILE A 213 -6.84 8.29 -12.12
CA ILE A 213 -7.55 8.37 -10.84
C ILE A 213 -7.02 7.31 -9.86
N VAL A 214 -6.71 6.11 -10.34
CA VAL A 214 -6.08 5.06 -9.52
C VAL A 214 -4.73 5.54 -8.99
N GLU A 215 -3.88 6.12 -9.84
CA GLU A 215 -2.59 6.70 -9.46
C GLU A 215 -2.74 7.84 -8.45
N PHE A 216 -3.69 8.76 -8.70
CA PHE A 216 -3.95 9.86 -7.77
C PHE A 216 -4.46 9.35 -6.42
N SER A 217 -5.32 8.33 -6.43
CA SER A 217 -5.80 7.70 -5.20
C SER A 217 -4.66 7.04 -4.44
N ASP A 218 -3.72 6.37 -5.11
CA ASP A 218 -2.53 5.80 -4.46
C ASP A 218 -1.67 6.87 -3.79
N ILE A 219 -1.47 8.02 -4.46
CA ILE A 219 -0.77 9.17 -3.86
C ILE A 219 -1.49 9.66 -2.60
N LEU A 220 -2.82 9.76 -2.63
CA LEU A 220 -3.60 10.14 -1.45
C LEU A 220 -3.44 9.13 -0.32
N PHE A 221 -3.48 7.82 -0.61
CA PHE A 221 -3.29 6.78 0.40
C PHE A 221 -1.88 6.75 0.97
N ALA A 222 -0.88 7.10 0.17
CA ALA A 222 0.49 7.24 0.63
C ALA A 222 0.65 8.36 1.68
N LEU A 223 -0.28 9.33 1.75
CA LEU A 223 -0.29 10.33 2.82
C LEU A 223 -0.58 9.72 4.19
N ASP A 224 -1.27 8.58 4.27
CA ASP A 224 -1.46 7.82 5.50
C ASP A 224 -0.36 6.78 5.68
N SER A 225 -0.04 6.03 4.62
CA SER A 225 0.87 4.89 4.75
C SER A 225 2.34 5.27 4.95
N ILE A 226 2.81 6.38 4.36
CA ILE A 226 4.20 6.85 4.51
C ILE A 226 4.49 7.36 5.94
N PRO A 227 3.67 8.25 6.52
CA PRO A 227 3.77 8.56 7.95
C PRO A 227 3.75 7.32 8.84
N ALA A 228 2.89 6.35 8.51
CA ALA A 228 2.72 5.17 9.33
C ALA A 228 3.97 4.28 9.32
N ILE A 229 4.59 4.04 8.16
CA ILE A 229 5.83 3.26 8.06
C ILE A 229 7.01 3.97 8.75
N PHE A 230 7.08 5.30 8.71
CA PHE A 230 8.09 6.06 9.44
C PHE A 230 7.96 5.99 10.97
N SER A 231 6.80 5.56 11.49
CA SER A 231 6.65 5.21 12.91
C SER A 231 7.32 3.89 13.28
N ILE A 232 7.56 3.01 12.30
CA ILE A 232 8.17 1.70 12.48
C ILE A 232 9.68 1.82 12.39
N THR A 233 10.17 2.48 11.35
CA THR A 233 11.60 2.69 11.12
C THR A 233 11.84 3.95 10.29
N THR A 234 12.98 4.60 10.53
CA THR A 234 13.48 5.71 9.71
C THR A 234 14.53 5.27 8.69
N ASP A 235 14.86 3.97 8.63
CA ASP A 235 15.75 3.41 7.63
C ASP A 235 15.04 3.40 6.26
N ALA A 236 15.42 4.34 5.39
CA ALA A 236 14.82 4.50 4.07
C ALA A 236 14.92 3.22 3.21
N PHE A 237 15.95 2.39 3.40
CA PHE A 237 16.06 1.12 2.69
C PHE A 237 14.95 0.16 3.13
N ILE A 238 14.71 0.04 4.43
CA ILE A 238 13.64 -0.83 4.96
C ILE A 238 12.26 -0.29 4.59
N VAL A 239 12.06 1.02 4.74
CA VAL A 239 10.82 1.69 4.32
C VAL A 239 10.53 1.39 2.84
N TYR A 240 11.52 1.60 1.96
CA TYR A 240 11.35 1.38 0.53
C TYR A 240 11.14 -0.09 0.17
N THR A 241 11.99 -0.99 0.67
CA THR A 241 11.92 -2.42 0.34
C THR A 241 10.60 -3.05 0.79
N SER A 242 10.19 -2.82 2.04
CA SER A 242 8.94 -3.36 2.60
C SER A 242 7.71 -2.90 1.81
N ASN A 243 7.74 -1.65 1.36
CA ASN A 243 6.67 -1.02 0.61
C ASN A 243 6.55 -1.56 -0.83
N ILE A 244 7.69 -1.81 -1.49
CA ILE A 244 7.70 -2.49 -2.79
C ILE A 244 7.15 -3.91 -2.67
N PHE A 245 7.60 -4.69 -1.69
CA PHE A 245 7.09 -6.06 -1.50
C PHE A 245 5.58 -6.07 -1.29
N ALA A 246 5.04 -5.10 -0.54
CA ALA A 246 3.61 -4.96 -0.36
C ALA A 246 2.88 -4.63 -1.68
N ILE A 247 3.40 -3.70 -2.49
CA ILE A 247 2.80 -3.33 -3.77
C ILE A 247 2.87 -4.46 -4.80
N LEU A 248 3.94 -5.25 -4.86
CA LEU A 248 4.05 -6.32 -5.87
C LEU A 248 3.00 -7.41 -5.67
N GLY A 249 2.57 -7.65 -4.42
CA GLY A 249 1.44 -8.54 -4.12
C GLY A 249 0.06 -7.95 -4.45
N LEU A 250 -0.03 -6.64 -4.76
CA LEU A 250 -1.29 -5.92 -4.88
C LEU A 250 -2.19 -6.45 -6.00
N ARG A 251 -1.62 -6.83 -7.16
CA ARG A 251 -2.42 -7.36 -8.28
C ARG A 251 -3.10 -8.67 -7.92
N SER A 252 -2.36 -9.62 -7.34
CA SER A 252 -2.94 -10.90 -6.91
C SER A 252 -3.93 -10.69 -5.77
N LEU A 253 -3.63 -9.78 -4.86
CA LEU A 253 -4.50 -9.42 -3.75
C LEU A 253 -5.81 -8.78 -4.25
N TYR A 254 -5.76 -7.90 -5.25
CA TYR A 254 -6.94 -7.32 -5.90
C TYR A 254 -7.88 -8.41 -6.42
N PHE A 255 -7.36 -9.36 -7.21
CA PHE A 255 -8.21 -10.42 -7.76
C PHE A 255 -8.73 -11.38 -6.70
N MET A 256 -7.92 -11.65 -5.68
CA MET A 256 -8.35 -12.42 -4.51
C MET A 256 -9.52 -11.71 -3.82
N LEU A 257 -9.32 -10.45 -3.43
CA LEU A 257 -10.28 -9.62 -2.71
C LEU A 257 -11.56 -9.39 -3.51
N SER A 258 -11.45 -9.13 -4.82
CA SER A 258 -12.61 -8.92 -5.69
C SER A 258 -13.56 -10.13 -5.75
N GLY A 259 -13.04 -11.34 -5.52
CA GLY A 259 -13.83 -12.57 -5.46
C GLY A 259 -14.41 -12.89 -4.08
N VAL A 260 -13.96 -12.21 -3.03
CA VAL A 260 -14.38 -12.41 -1.63
C VAL A 260 -14.64 -11.09 -0.91
N MET A 261 -15.14 -10.08 -1.62
CA MET A 261 -15.28 -8.72 -1.09
C MET A 261 -16.16 -8.65 0.16
N GLU A 262 -17.19 -9.49 0.21
CA GLU A 262 -18.11 -9.64 1.35
C GLU A 262 -17.44 -10.20 2.61
N LEU A 263 -16.25 -10.82 2.51
CA LEU A 263 -15.48 -11.34 3.64
C LEU A 263 -14.68 -10.26 4.39
N PHE A 264 -14.68 -9.01 3.95
CA PHE A 264 -13.78 -7.98 4.51
C PHE A 264 -14.50 -6.73 5.04
N ILE A 265 -15.78 -6.87 5.42
CA ILE A 265 -16.61 -5.77 5.92
C ILE A 265 -15.99 -5.07 7.14
N PHE A 266 -15.36 -5.81 8.05
CA PHE A 266 -14.71 -5.21 9.22
C PHE A 266 -13.27 -4.78 8.97
N LEU A 267 -12.70 -5.05 7.80
CA LEU A 267 -11.30 -4.74 7.53
C LEU A 267 -11.03 -3.24 7.55
N LYS A 268 -11.95 -2.42 7.01
CA LYS A 268 -11.85 -0.97 7.04
C LYS A 268 -11.80 -0.42 8.48
N ARG A 269 -12.57 -1.03 9.39
CA ARG A 269 -12.51 -0.69 10.84
C ARG A 269 -11.17 -1.12 11.45
N GLY A 270 -10.66 -2.28 11.05
CA GLY A 270 -9.32 -2.73 11.43
C GLY A 270 -8.23 -1.74 11.00
N VAL A 271 -8.27 -1.28 9.76
CA VAL A 271 -7.34 -0.26 9.24
C VAL A 271 -7.45 1.05 10.03
N ALA A 272 -8.66 1.51 10.36
CA ALA A 272 -8.85 2.70 11.19
C ALA A 272 -8.26 2.54 12.60
N VAL A 273 -8.38 1.36 13.22
CA VAL A 273 -7.71 1.04 14.50
C VAL A 273 -6.19 1.10 14.36
N LEU A 274 -5.64 0.57 13.26
CA LEU A 274 -4.20 0.62 13.01
C LEU A 274 -3.69 2.06 12.82
N LEU A 275 -4.39 2.89 12.06
CA LEU A 275 -4.05 4.30 11.88
C LEU A 275 -4.11 5.06 13.22
N ALA A 276 -5.14 4.81 14.03
CA ALA A 276 -5.24 5.39 15.36
C ALA A 276 -4.05 4.98 16.26
N PHE A 277 -3.74 3.68 16.30
CA PHE A 277 -2.62 3.15 17.06
C PHE A 277 -1.28 3.78 16.62
N VAL A 278 -1.03 3.85 15.31
CA VAL A 278 0.20 4.43 14.79
C VAL A 278 0.28 5.93 15.02
N GLY A 279 -0.84 6.65 14.91
CA GLY A 279 -0.93 8.07 15.25
C GLY A 279 -0.58 8.34 16.72
N VAL A 280 -1.14 7.54 17.64
CA VAL A 280 -0.77 7.59 19.06
C VAL A 280 0.70 7.27 19.27
N LYS A 281 1.22 6.23 18.60
CA LYS A 281 2.64 5.84 18.69
C LYS A 281 3.58 7.00 18.34
N LEU A 282 3.28 7.74 17.28
CA LEU A 282 4.09 8.89 16.85
C LEU A 282 4.02 10.07 17.82
N LEU A 283 2.87 10.29 18.46
CA LEU A 283 2.66 11.39 19.41
C LEU A 283 3.10 11.07 20.84
N LEU A 284 3.21 9.80 21.20
CA LEU A 284 3.54 9.39 22.57
C LEU A 284 4.84 10.00 23.10
N PRO A 285 5.95 10.10 22.32
CA PRO A 285 7.17 10.76 22.79
C PRO A 285 6.98 12.25 23.12
N LEU A 286 6.02 12.93 22.49
CA LEU A 286 5.75 14.34 22.75
C LEU A 286 5.07 14.56 24.12
N PHE A 287 4.12 13.70 24.48
CA PHE A 287 3.30 13.89 25.70
C PHE A 287 3.80 13.09 26.90
N SER A 288 4.48 11.96 26.67
CA SER A 288 4.92 11.07 27.76
C SER A 288 5.84 11.72 28.81
N PRO A 289 6.73 12.68 28.50
CA PRO A 289 7.52 13.36 29.52
C PRO A 289 6.65 14.18 30.49
N TYR A 290 5.61 14.83 29.97
CA TYR A 290 4.71 15.66 30.77
C TYR A 290 3.74 14.83 31.63
N VAL A 291 3.35 13.65 31.16
CA VAL A 291 2.37 12.78 31.83
C VAL A 291 3.04 11.77 32.77
N PHE A 292 4.12 11.14 32.32
CA PHE A 292 4.79 10.03 33.02
C PHE A 292 6.15 10.41 33.60
N GLY A 293 6.64 11.64 33.37
CA GLY A 293 7.97 12.08 33.80
C GLY A 293 9.12 11.44 33.02
N ARG A 294 8.83 10.69 31.94
CA ARG A 294 9.84 10.03 31.09
C ARG A 294 9.34 9.86 29.65
N GLU A 295 10.28 9.84 28.71
CA GLU A 295 9.99 9.49 27.32
C GLU A 295 9.63 8.02 27.20
N VAL A 296 8.45 7.72 26.64
CA VAL A 296 7.95 6.37 26.41
C VAL A 296 7.85 6.13 24.91
N HIS A 297 8.52 5.07 24.44
CA HIS A 297 8.42 4.58 23.07
C HIS A 297 7.71 3.22 23.04
N ILE A 298 6.85 3.01 22.05
CA ILE A 298 6.20 1.72 21.81
C ILE A 298 7.17 0.83 21.04
N SER A 299 7.46 -0.36 21.57
CA SER A 299 8.38 -1.29 20.94
C SER A 299 7.85 -1.82 19.60
N ILE A 300 8.77 -2.26 18.74
CA ILE A 300 8.44 -2.85 17.44
C ILE A 300 7.57 -4.11 17.59
N LEU A 301 7.83 -4.92 18.62
CA LEU A 301 7.08 -6.14 18.90
C LEU A 301 5.62 -5.86 19.28
N ILE A 302 5.36 -4.80 20.06
CA ILE A 302 3.99 -4.36 20.36
C ILE A 302 3.32 -3.89 19.07
N SER A 303 4.04 -3.14 18.22
CA SER A 303 3.51 -2.67 16.94
C SER A 303 3.13 -3.83 16.02
N LEU A 304 4.02 -4.82 15.88
CA LEU A 304 3.78 -6.04 15.12
C LEU A 304 2.60 -6.82 15.67
N GLY A 305 2.54 -7.01 16.99
CA GLY A 305 1.43 -7.69 17.66
C GLY A 305 0.08 -6.99 17.44
N MET A 306 0.06 -5.66 17.49
CA MET A 306 -1.13 -4.86 17.18
C MET A 306 -1.56 -4.99 15.72
N ILE A 307 -0.61 -4.96 14.77
CA ILE A 307 -0.88 -5.13 13.33
C ILE A 307 -1.48 -6.51 13.06
N VAL A 308 -0.76 -7.57 13.45
CA VAL A 308 -1.20 -8.95 13.24
C VAL A 308 -2.50 -9.23 13.97
N GLY A 309 -2.63 -8.78 15.22
CA GLY A 309 -3.84 -8.96 16.03
C GLY A 309 -5.05 -8.30 15.41
N THR A 310 -4.94 -7.03 15.00
CA THR A 310 -6.05 -6.29 14.40
C THR A 310 -6.48 -6.88 13.06
N LEU A 311 -5.52 -7.26 12.21
CA LEU A 311 -5.82 -7.94 10.93
C LEU A 311 -6.53 -9.27 11.16
N THR A 312 -5.97 -10.11 12.04
CA THR A 312 -6.52 -11.43 12.33
C THR A 312 -7.94 -11.31 12.89
N LEU A 313 -8.15 -10.41 13.86
CA LEU A 313 -9.47 -10.14 14.42
C LEU A 313 -10.45 -9.62 13.38
N SER A 314 -10.02 -8.71 12.49
CA SER A 314 -10.88 -8.15 11.44
C SER A 314 -11.32 -9.22 10.43
N ILE A 315 -10.40 -10.12 10.05
CA ILE A 315 -10.70 -11.24 9.15
C ILE A 315 -11.63 -12.23 9.85
N LEU A 316 -11.28 -12.69 11.05
CA LEU A 316 -12.07 -13.67 11.80
C LEU A 316 -13.47 -13.16 12.12
N ALA A 317 -13.61 -11.90 12.51
CA ALA A 317 -14.92 -11.28 12.76
C ALA A 317 -15.80 -11.20 11.50
N SER A 318 -15.19 -11.18 10.31
CA SER A 318 -15.91 -11.09 9.04
C SER A 318 -16.38 -12.47 8.52
N ILE A 319 -15.81 -13.58 9.00
CA ILE A 319 -16.18 -14.95 8.57
C ILE A 319 -17.65 -15.29 8.88
N PRO A 320 -18.19 -15.05 10.11
CA PRO A 320 -19.59 -15.36 10.42
C PRO A 320 -20.57 -14.61 9.52
N HIS A 321 -20.26 -13.36 9.19
CA HIS A 321 -21.09 -12.56 8.30
C HIS A 321 -21.14 -13.17 6.90
N TYR A 322 -19.98 -13.53 6.33
CA TYR A 322 -19.91 -14.16 5.02
C TYR A 322 -20.62 -15.52 4.94
N LEU A 323 -20.49 -16.35 5.97
CA LEU A 323 -21.19 -17.63 6.02
C LEU A 323 -22.71 -17.44 6.04
N LYS A 324 -23.20 -16.34 6.61
CA LYS A 324 -24.61 -15.99 6.61
C LYS A 324 -25.07 -15.51 5.22
N THR A 325 -24.35 -14.59 4.57
CA THR A 325 -24.73 -14.07 3.24
C THR A 325 -24.68 -15.14 2.16
N LYS A 326 -23.73 -16.09 2.23
CA LYS A 326 -23.65 -17.21 1.27
C LYS A 326 -24.79 -18.23 1.41
N ASN A 327 -25.40 -18.31 2.58
CA ASN A 327 -26.49 -19.24 2.88
C ASN A 327 -27.88 -18.62 2.68
N GLU A 328 -27.96 -17.32 2.37
CA GLU A 328 -29.20 -16.66 1.97
C GLU A 328 -29.32 -16.76 0.42
N PRO A 329 -30.39 -17.39 -0.11
CA PRO A 329 -30.53 -17.73 -1.53
C PRO A 329 -30.78 -16.55 -2.47
#